data_AF-A0A927ACA0-F1
#
_entry.id   AF-A0A927ACA0-F1
#
_cell.length_a   1.000
_cell.length_b   1.000
_cell.length_c   1.000
_cell.angle_alpha   90.00
_cell.angle_beta   90.00
_cell.angle_gamma   90.00
#
_symmetry.space_group_name_H-M   'P 1'
#
loop_
_entity.id
_entity.type
_entity.pdbx_description
1 polymer ?
#
loop_
_entity_poly.entity_id
_entity_poly.type
_entity_poly.pdbx_seq_one_letter_code
_entity_poly.pdbx_strand_id
1 'polypeptide(L)'
;MMQAKQRFKLSRLTTACVRIMALLGLSTAISLSELQSHALAASSVRNEAIAFNCNESEATIRARGGASVTVGQSTIYIGYQQVSANNKDPRLIRFDAGRRVWCKTNYEVTGDDSTGYGLVWNGGNIYAVFTATGTQGRPSQDFRRFATNGWLTNYGSGGGAKVAILTRINPANGNIRAATFLSSVLTNGRTNSMQVNSLALRLNGNLIVGASSWSYPRRANHARMSCNSASPYPYTIEFTPNLDRVIRARAVGCR
;
A
#
# COMPACT_ATOMS: atom_id res chain seq x y z
N MET A 1 47.71 26.95 27.22
CA MET A 1 46.68 27.44 28.16
C MET A 1 45.31 27.16 27.56
N MET A 2 44.49 26.37 28.28
CA MET A 2 43.01 26.20 28.27
C MET A 2 42.28 26.02 26.91
N GLN A 3 41.64 24.87 26.61
CA GLN A 3 40.32 24.36 27.10
C GLN A 3 39.14 25.32 26.78
N ALA A 4 37.94 24.93 26.34
CA ALA A 4 37.30 23.63 26.17
C ALA A 4 36.01 23.69 25.30
N LYS A 5 35.67 22.51 24.78
CA LYS A 5 34.40 22.00 24.21
C LYS A 5 33.11 22.45 24.95
N GLN A 6 32.10 22.89 24.20
CA GLN A 6 30.70 22.85 24.64
C GLN A 6 30.04 21.54 24.17
N ARG A 7 29.82 20.62 25.11
CA ARG A 7 28.87 19.50 24.99
C ARG A 7 27.57 19.92 25.69
N PHE A 8 26.47 19.96 24.95
CA PHE A 8 25.14 20.20 25.50
C PHE A 8 24.71 19.01 26.39
N LYS A 9 24.35 19.32 27.64
CA LYS A 9 23.87 18.38 28.66
C LYS A 9 22.42 18.00 28.38
N LEU A 10 22.19 16.79 27.89
CA LEU A 10 20.87 16.14 27.86
C LEU A 10 20.81 14.98 28.87
N SER A 11 21.25 15.21 30.12
CA SER A 11 21.37 14.16 31.14
C SER A 11 20.63 14.43 32.46
N ARG A 12 19.75 15.45 32.52
CA ARG A 12 19.09 15.85 33.78
C ARG A 12 17.58 15.66 33.84
N LEU A 13 16.93 15.16 32.79
CA LEU A 13 15.49 14.88 32.80
C LEU A 13 15.15 13.40 33.04
N THR A 14 16.13 12.50 33.04
CA THR A 14 15.92 11.05 33.20
C THR A 14 15.98 10.54 34.65
N THR A 15 16.48 11.32 35.60
CA THR A 15 16.65 10.84 36.99
C THR A 15 15.43 11.14 37.90
N ALA A 16 14.59 12.12 37.54
CA ALA A 16 13.45 12.50 38.37
C ALA A 16 12.25 11.52 38.26
N CYS A 17 12.03 10.91 37.09
CA CYS A 17 10.93 9.97 36.89
C CYS A 17 11.17 8.58 37.52
N VAL A 18 12.43 8.19 37.74
CA VAL A 18 12.77 6.86 38.25
C VAL A 18 12.64 6.77 39.78
N ARG A 19 12.74 7.88 40.52
CA ARG A 19 12.65 7.86 41.99
C ARG A 19 11.22 7.87 42.55
N ILE A 20 10.20 8.17 41.74
CA ILE A 20 8.80 8.16 42.20
C ILE A 20 8.18 6.74 42.14
N MET A 21 8.71 5.84 41.29
CA MET A 21 8.16 4.47 41.17
C MET A 21 8.64 3.48 42.25
N ALA A 22 9.65 3.83 43.05
CA ALA A 22 10.20 2.92 44.06
C ALA A 22 9.42 2.91 45.40
N LEU A 23 8.47 3.82 45.62
CA LEU A 23 7.74 3.92 46.90
C LEU A 23 6.43 3.10 46.97
N LEU A 24 6.03 2.42 45.90
CA LEU A 24 4.73 1.72 45.82
C LEU A 24 4.81 0.22 45.53
N GLY A 25 5.99 -0.40 45.50
CA GLY A 25 6.11 -1.86 45.33
C GLY A 25 5.55 -2.43 44.02
N LEU A 26 5.12 -1.59 43.07
CA LEU A 26 4.73 -2.03 41.73
C LEU A 26 5.97 -2.22 40.87
N SER A 27 6.47 -3.45 40.83
CA SER A 27 7.45 -3.88 39.83
C SER A 27 6.75 -4.08 38.48
N THR A 28 6.43 -2.99 37.77
CA THR A 28 6.24 -3.05 36.32
C THR A 28 7.42 -2.33 35.68
N ALA A 29 8.57 -3.00 35.67
CA ALA A 29 9.60 -2.69 34.70
C ALA A 29 9.03 -3.06 33.32
N ILE A 30 8.28 -2.14 32.70
CA ILE A 30 8.00 -2.20 31.27
C ILE A 30 9.38 -2.07 30.64
N SER A 31 9.88 -3.18 30.09
CA SER A 31 11.18 -3.18 29.44
C SER A 31 11.16 -2.13 28.32
N LEU A 32 12.18 -1.27 28.24
CA LEU A 32 12.34 -0.33 27.13
C LEU A 32 12.36 -1.04 25.76
N SER A 33 12.63 -2.36 25.73
CA SER A 33 12.53 -3.17 24.52
C SER A 33 11.09 -3.34 24.01
N GLU A 34 10.07 -3.22 24.86
CA GLU A 34 8.66 -3.34 24.47
C GLU A 34 8.08 -2.01 23.97
N LEU A 35 8.68 -0.86 24.32
CA LEU A 35 8.35 0.44 23.74
C LEU A 35 8.94 0.65 22.33
N GLN A 36 9.71 -0.31 21.81
CA GLN A 36 10.58 -0.15 20.65
C GLN A 36 10.09 -0.77 19.32
N SER A 37 8.86 -1.27 19.19
CA SER A 37 8.44 -1.91 17.92
C SER A 37 7.07 -1.50 17.37
N HIS A 38 6.63 -0.27 17.58
CA HIS A 38 5.66 0.33 16.65
C HIS A 38 6.43 1.17 15.63
N ALA A 39 7.10 0.49 14.69
CA ALA A 39 7.60 1.18 13.51
C ALA A 39 6.40 1.89 12.86
N LEU A 40 6.43 3.22 12.82
CA LEU A 40 5.45 3.99 12.05
C LEU A 40 5.44 3.42 10.63
N ALA A 41 4.24 3.17 10.11
CA ALA A 41 4.12 2.59 8.79
C ALA A 41 4.78 3.52 7.76
N ALA A 42 5.75 3.00 7.01
CA ALA A 42 6.29 3.70 5.86
C ALA A 42 5.27 3.61 4.72
N SER A 43 5.01 4.71 4.03
CA SER A 43 4.12 4.73 2.86
C SER A 43 4.72 5.54 1.72
N SER A 44 4.50 5.06 0.50
CA SER A 44 4.84 5.74 -0.74
C SER A 44 3.82 5.39 -1.80
N VAL A 45 3.16 6.40 -2.37
CA VAL A 45 2.29 6.26 -3.55
C VAL A 45 2.76 7.27 -4.59
N ARG A 46 2.86 6.82 -5.85
CA ARG A 46 3.28 7.65 -6.98
C ARG A 46 2.16 7.73 -8.02
N ASN A 47 2.09 8.85 -8.74
CA ASN A 47 1.16 8.97 -9.86
C ASN A 47 1.60 8.12 -11.06
N GLU A 48 2.90 7.83 -11.15
CA GLU A 48 3.51 7.06 -12.22
C GLU A 48 4.36 5.93 -11.63
N ALA A 49 4.21 4.74 -12.18
CA ALA A 49 5.07 3.61 -11.90
C ALA A 49 6.37 3.71 -12.70
N ILE A 50 7.44 3.13 -12.20
CA ILE A 50 8.70 3.03 -12.95
C ILE A 50 8.89 1.64 -13.54
N ALA A 51 9.59 1.57 -14.66
CA ALA A 51 10.04 0.31 -15.23
C ALA A 51 11.28 -0.21 -14.48
N PHE A 52 11.30 -1.51 -14.18
CA PHE A 52 12.49 -2.26 -13.82
C PHE A 52 12.28 -3.76 -14.06
N ASN A 53 13.37 -4.52 -14.10
CA ASN A 53 13.34 -5.98 -14.07
C ASN A 53 14.02 -6.51 -12.81
N CYS A 54 13.86 -7.81 -12.54
CA CYS A 54 14.36 -8.40 -11.30
C CYS A 54 15.89 -8.37 -11.16
N ASN A 55 16.64 -8.23 -12.24
CA ASN A 55 18.11 -8.25 -12.24
C ASN A 55 18.74 -6.88 -12.01
N GLU A 56 17.93 -5.82 -11.94
CA GLU A 56 18.44 -4.50 -11.61
C GLU A 56 18.87 -4.39 -10.14
N SER A 57 19.90 -3.58 -9.90
CA SER A 57 20.38 -3.29 -8.54
C SER A 57 19.41 -2.38 -7.79
N GLU A 58 19.47 -2.39 -6.46
CA GLU A 58 18.67 -1.46 -5.64
C GLU A 58 18.99 0.00 -6.00
N ALA A 59 20.26 0.33 -6.21
CA ALA A 59 20.70 1.69 -6.53
C ALA A 59 20.09 2.17 -7.86
N THR A 60 20.01 1.30 -8.88
CA THR A 60 19.41 1.61 -10.18
C THR A 60 17.91 1.92 -10.05
N ILE A 61 17.17 1.08 -9.32
CA ILE A 61 15.72 1.25 -9.12
C ILE A 61 15.46 2.53 -8.30
N ARG A 62 16.27 2.77 -7.26
CA ARG A 62 16.19 3.97 -6.42
C ARG A 62 16.45 5.24 -7.21
N ALA A 63 17.45 5.26 -8.09
CA ALA A 63 17.78 6.42 -8.92
C ALA A 63 16.63 6.85 -9.86
N ARG A 64 15.77 5.91 -10.25
CA ARG A 64 14.56 6.20 -11.06
C ARG A 64 13.38 6.73 -10.24
N GLY A 65 13.48 6.79 -8.91
CA GLY A 65 12.45 7.39 -8.05
C GLY A 65 11.20 6.54 -7.84
N GLY A 66 11.28 5.22 -8.02
CA GLY A 66 10.16 4.30 -7.84
C GLY A 66 9.51 4.38 -6.46
N ALA A 67 8.23 4.02 -6.38
CA ALA A 67 7.54 3.89 -5.10
C ALA A 67 8.24 2.81 -4.26
N SER A 68 8.60 3.17 -3.02
CA SER A 68 9.29 2.26 -2.11
C SER A 68 8.94 2.51 -0.65
N VAL A 69 9.10 1.47 0.16
CA VAL A 69 9.00 1.56 1.62
C VAL A 69 10.18 0.85 2.25
N THR A 70 10.74 1.47 3.28
CA THR A 70 11.89 0.95 4.05
C THR A 70 11.48 0.76 5.50
N VAL A 71 11.72 -0.43 6.05
CA VAL A 71 11.58 -0.73 7.47
C VAL A 71 12.83 -1.48 7.92
N GLY A 72 13.58 -0.89 8.85
CA GLY A 72 14.90 -1.40 9.22
C GLY A 72 15.86 -1.37 8.02
N GLN A 73 16.50 -2.51 7.73
CA GLN A 73 17.41 -2.67 6.57
C GLN A 73 16.73 -3.17 5.30
N SER A 74 15.43 -3.44 5.37
CA SER A 74 14.66 -3.97 4.26
C SER A 74 13.99 -2.84 3.50
N THR A 75 14.15 -2.84 2.19
CA THR A 75 13.44 -1.93 1.29
C THR A 75 12.69 -2.73 0.24
N ILE A 76 11.44 -2.34 -0.01
CA ILE A 76 10.60 -2.93 -1.05
C ILE A 76 10.28 -1.86 -2.08
N TYR A 77 10.49 -2.19 -3.35
CA TYR A 77 10.15 -1.34 -4.49
C TYR A 77 9.02 -1.98 -5.29
N ILE A 78 8.16 -1.14 -5.84
CA ILE A 78 7.06 -1.55 -6.71
C ILE A 78 7.14 -0.78 -8.04
N GLY A 79 6.79 -1.47 -9.13
CA GLY A 79 6.84 -0.91 -10.48
C GLY A 79 6.27 -1.90 -11.48
N TYR A 80 6.86 -1.92 -12.67
CA TYR A 80 6.49 -2.84 -13.74
C TYR A 80 7.70 -3.26 -14.58
N GLN A 81 7.55 -4.34 -15.35
CA GLN A 81 8.44 -4.69 -16.44
C GLN A 81 7.70 -4.46 -17.75
N GLN A 82 8.33 -3.74 -18.68
CA GLN A 82 7.83 -3.65 -20.06
C GLN A 82 8.11 -4.97 -20.77
N VAL A 83 7.07 -5.71 -21.16
CA VAL A 83 7.19 -7.02 -21.81
C VAL A 83 7.14 -6.90 -23.34
N SER A 84 6.28 -6.01 -23.84
CA SER A 84 6.18 -5.64 -25.26
C SER A 84 5.80 -4.17 -25.36
N ALA A 85 5.59 -3.61 -26.55
CA ALA A 85 5.18 -2.20 -26.70
C ALA A 85 3.86 -1.85 -25.97
N ASN A 86 2.94 -2.83 -25.86
CA ASN A 86 1.59 -2.64 -25.31
C ASN A 86 1.30 -3.54 -24.10
N ASN A 87 2.33 -4.14 -23.50
CA ASN A 87 2.15 -4.99 -22.32
C ASN A 87 3.15 -4.66 -21.22
N LYS A 88 2.64 -4.41 -20.02
CA LYS A 88 3.40 -4.21 -18.80
C LYS A 88 2.93 -5.22 -17.76
N ASP A 89 3.88 -5.86 -17.12
CA ASP A 89 3.60 -6.73 -16.00
C ASP A 89 4.06 -6.06 -14.70
N PRO A 90 3.28 -6.08 -13.62
CA PRO A 90 3.66 -5.50 -12.35
C PRO A 90 4.84 -6.27 -11.74
N ARG A 91 5.71 -5.53 -11.05
CA ARG A 91 6.87 -6.08 -10.34
C ARG A 91 6.90 -5.59 -8.91
N LEU A 92 7.30 -6.49 -8.01
CA LEU A 92 7.60 -6.17 -6.61
C LEU A 92 8.91 -6.84 -6.24
N ILE A 93 9.82 -6.09 -5.64
CA ILE A 93 11.16 -6.58 -5.31
C ILE A 93 11.56 -6.12 -3.92
N ARG A 94 12.19 -7.01 -3.15
CA ARG A 94 12.75 -6.72 -1.83
C ARG A 94 14.27 -6.80 -1.87
N PHE A 95 14.89 -5.83 -1.24
CA PHE A 95 16.31 -5.82 -0.89
C PHE A 95 16.47 -5.76 0.62
N ASP A 96 17.44 -6.50 1.14
CA ASP A 96 17.91 -6.38 2.52
C ASP A 96 19.37 -5.94 2.48
N ALA A 97 19.65 -4.75 3.03
CA ALA A 97 20.97 -4.12 3.01
C ALA A 97 21.61 -4.10 1.59
N GLY A 98 20.85 -3.74 0.56
CA GLY A 98 21.32 -3.72 -0.83
C GLY A 98 21.25 -5.06 -1.57
N ARG A 99 21.04 -6.19 -0.87
CA ARG A 99 21.00 -7.51 -1.49
C ARG A 99 19.57 -7.94 -1.79
N ARG A 100 19.30 -8.33 -3.04
CA ARG A 100 17.99 -8.84 -3.46
C ARG A 100 17.62 -10.11 -2.69
N VAL A 101 16.48 -10.10 -2.01
CA VAL A 101 15.93 -11.25 -1.27
C VAL A 101 14.96 -12.02 -2.14
N TRP A 102 14.02 -11.30 -2.77
CA TRP A 102 13.06 -11.88 -3.69
C TRP A 102 12.59 -10.82 -4.69
N CYS A 103 12.09 -11.29 -5.84
CA CYS A 103 11.41 -10.48 -6.84
C CYS A 103 10.22 -11.27 -7.38
N LYS A 104 9.06 -10.62 -7.52
CA LYS A 104 7.82 -11.22 -8.01
C LYS A 104 7.47 -10.71 -9.39
N THR A 105 7.19 -11.67 -10.26
CA THR A 105 6.98 -11.45 -11.70
C THR A 105 5.65 -11.98 -12.20
N ASN A 106 4.87 -12.64 -11.34
CA ASN A 106 3.77 -13.48 -11.79
C ASN A 106 2.40 -13.06 -11.23
N TYR A 107 2.22 -11.85 -10.69
CA TYR A 107 0.91 -11.42 -10.18
C TYR A 107 -0.14 -11.27 -11.28
N GLU A 108 0.28 -10.72 -12.42
CA GLU A 108 -0.49 -10.56 -13.65
C GLU A 108 0.39 -11.06 -14.78
N VAL A 109 -0.09 -12.04 -15.55
CA VAL A 109 0.65 -12.64 -16.68
C VAL A 109 -0.19 -12.69 -17.96
N THR A 110 -1.26 -11.88 -18.00
CA THR A 110 -2.09 -11.71 -19.18
C THR A 110 -1.55 -10.57 -20.06
N GLY A 111 -2.35 -10.09 -21.02
CA GLY A 111 -2.00 -8.92 -21.83
C GLY A 111 -2.52 -7.60 -21.26
N ASP A 112 -2.86 -7.53 -19.97
CA ASP A 112 -3.28 -6.28 -19.32
C ASP A 112 -2.08 -5.37 -19.04
N ASP A 113 -2.23 -4.07 -19.26
CA ASP A 113 -1.17 -3.07 -19.01
C ASP A 113 -1.10 -2.71 -17.51
N SER A 114 -0.78 -3.72 -16.69
CA SER A 114 -0.78 -3.60 -15.23
C SER A 114 0.56 -3.10 -14.70
N THR A 115 0.49 -2.15 -13.77
CA THR A 115 1.65 -1.54 -13.12
C THR A 115 1.44 -1.47 -11.63
N GLY A 116 2.50 -1.52 -10.84
CA GLY A 116 2.44 -1.27 -9.40
C GLY A 116 3.04 0.10 -9.04
N TYR A 117 2.37 0.85 -8.17
CA TYR A 117 2.70 2.26 -7.94
C TYR A 117 2.52 2.77 -6.50
N GLY A 118 2.06 1.91 -5.58
CA GLY A 118 1.84 2.30 -4.19
C GLY A 118 2.20 1.20 -3.21
N LEU A 119 2.74 1.58 -2.05
CA LEU A 119 3.10 0.71 -0.94
C LEU A 119 2.80 1.37 0.41
N VAL A 120 2.41 0.56 1.39
CA VAL A 120 2.49 0.89 2.82
C VAL A 120 2.95 -0.34 3.60
N TRP A 121 3.85 -0.16 4.56
CA TRP A 121 4.44 -1.26 5.34
C TRP A 121 4.80 -0.84 6.76
N ASN A 122 4.42 -1.67 7.74
CA ASN A 122 4.75 -1.48 9.16
C ASN A 122 5.70 -2.54 9.74
N GLY A 123 6.44 -3.27 8.89
CA GLY A 123 7.26 -4.42 9.30
C GLY A 123 6.50 -5.75 9.27
N GLY A 124 5.22 -5.78 9.61
CA GLY A 124 4.38 -6.99 9.57
C GLY A 124 3.52 -7.12 8.33
N ASN A 125 2.70 -6.10 8.05
CA ASN A 125 1.75 -6.07 6.95
C ASN A 125 2.19 -5.11 5.85
N ILE A 126 2.38 -5.63 4.64
CA ILE A 126 2.56 -4.81 3.44
C ILE A 126 1.24 -4.77 2.70
N TYR A 127 0.85 -3.57 2.27
CA TYR A 127 -0.16 -3.40 1.24
C TYR A 127 0.44 -2.73 0.02
N ALA A 128 0.02 -3.18 -1.15
CA ALA A 128 0.47 -2.68 -2.43
C ALA A 128 -0.71 -2.25 -3.30
N VAL A 129 -0.46 -1.32 -4.20
CA VAL A 129 -1.42 -0.85 -5.18
C VAL A 129 -0.93 -1.15 -6.58
N PHE A 130 -1.77 -1.84 -7.34
CA PHE A 130 -1.58 -2.13 -8.75
C PHE A 130 -2.70 -1.51 -9.59
N THR A 131 -2.50 -1.47 -10.90
CA THR A 131 -3.53 -1.09 -11.87
C THR A 131 -4.10 -2.32 -12.58
N ALA A 132 -5.32 -2.19 -13.08
CA ALA A 132 -5.80 -3.03 -14.17
C ALA A 132 -6.62 -2.20 -15.17
N THR A 133 -6.66 -2.60 -16.43
CA THR A 133 -7.45 -1.92 -17.47
C THR A 133 -8.59 -2.76 -18.02
N GLY A 134 -8.76 -3.98 -17.52
CA GLY A 134 -9.85 -4.85 -17.90
C GLY A 134 -9.72 -6.23 -17.27
N THR A 135 -10.44 -7.19 -17.86
CA THR A 135 -10.30 -8.60 -17.55
C THR A 135 -9.82 -9.32 -18.79
N GLN A 136 -8.69 -10.00 -18.70
CA GLN A 136 -8.12 -10.81 -19.77
C GLN A 136 -7.78 -12.21 -19.24
N GLY A 137 -7.71 -13.20 -20.13
CA GLY A 137 -7.33 -14.57 -19.76
C GLY A 137 -8.18 -15.21 -18.66
N ARG A 138 -7.60 -16.17 -17.96
CA ARG A 138 -8.24 -16.96 -16.88
C ARG A 138 -7.97 -16.33 -15.51
N PRO A 139 -8.88 -16.48 -14.53
CA PRO A 139 -8.67 -15.97 -13.17
C PRO A 139 -7.36 -16.41 -12.50
N SER A 140 -6.82 -17.58 -12.86
CA SER A 140 -5.54 -18.09 -12.36
C SER A 140 -4.31 -17.33 -12.85
N GLN A 141 -4.46 -16.44 -13.84
CA GLN A 141 -3.38 -15.70 -14.49
C GLN A 141 -3.28 -14.25 -13.99
N ASP A 142 -4.30 -13.76 -13.30
CA ASP A 142 -4.42 -12.35 -12.91
C ASP A 142 -4.77 -12.19 -11.43
N PHE A 143 -5.00 -10.96 -11.01
CA PHE A 143 -5.33 -10.64 -9.62
C PHE A 143 -6.64 -11.27 -9.11
N ARG A 144 -7.54 -11.76 -9.98
CA ARG A 144 -8.81 -12.39 -9.54
C ARG A 144 -8.58 -13.59 -8.65
N ARG A 145 -7.52 -14.38 -8.87
CA ARG A 145 -7.19 -15.53 -7.99
C ARG A 145 -6.89 -15.15 -6.54
N PHE A 146 -6.49 -13.91 -6.30
CA PHE A 146 -6.19 -13.41 -4.96
C PHE A 146 -7.36 -12.63 -4.35
N ALA A 147 -8.31 -12.20 -5.18
CA ALA A 147 -9.43 -11.37 -4.79
C ALA A 147 -10.73 -12.16 -4.57
N THR A 148 -10.67 -13.50 -4.51
CA THR A 148 -11.87 -14.35 -4.35
C THR A 148 -12.71 -14.01 -3.12
N ASN A 149 -12.05 -13.59 -2.03
CA ASN A 149 -12.68 -13.11 -0.79
C ASN A 149 -12.59 -11.59 -0.63
N GLY A 150 -12.11 -10.87 -1.65
CA GLY A 150 -11.97 -9.42 -1.61
C GLY A 150 -13.31 -8.72 -1.65
N TRP A 151 -13.36 -7.49 -1.14
CA TRP A 151 -14.55 -6.65 -1.17
C TRP A 151 -15.14 -6.49 -2.59
N LEU A 152 -14.27 -6.23 -3.57
CA LEU A 152 -14.58 -6.42 -4.99
C LEU A 152 -13.64 -7.49 -5.55
N THR A 153 -14.23 -8.53 -6.13
CA THR A 153 -13.48 -9.73 -6.54
C THR A 153 -12.92 -9.67 -7.97
N ASN A 154 -13.35 -8.68 -8.76
CA ASN A 154 -12.95 -8.53 -10.16
C ASN A 154 -13.14 -7.09 -10.65
N TYR A 155 -12.69 -6.85 -11.89
CA TYR A 155 -12.77 -5.55 -12.57
C TYR A 155 -14.21 -5.05 -12.78
N GLY A 156 -15.19 -5.94 -12.92
CA GLY A 156 -16.57 -5.61 -13.29
C GLY A 156 -16.82 -5.60 -14.80
N SER A 157 -17.91 -4.96 -15.22
CA SER A 157 -18.31 -4.88 -16.63
C SER A 157 -17.59 -3.76 -17.38
N GLY A 158 -17.24 -4.01 -18.64
CA GLY A 158 -16.55 -3.05 -19.53
C GLY A 158 -15.06 -3.35 -19.69
N GLY A 159 -14.29 -2.32 -20.07
CA GLY A 159 -12.85 -2.40 -20.31
C GLY A 159 -12.27 -1.04 -20.67
N GLY A 160 -10.95 -0.91 -20.62
CA GLY A 160 -10.18 0.29 -20.95
C GLY A 160 -9.99 1.27 -19.79
N ALA A 161 -10.96 1.38 -18.87
CA ALA A 161 -10.82 2.25 -17.71
C ALA A 161 -9.77 1.70 -16.73
N LYS A 162 -8.87 2.56 -16.26
CA LYS A 162 -7.81 2.15 -15.33
C LYS A 162 -8.34 2.12 -13.90
N VAL A 163 -8.46 0.93 -13.34
CA VAL A 163 -8.86 0.72 -11.94
C VAL A 163 -7.64 0.45 -11.07
N ALA A 164 -7.82 0.54 -9.75
CA ALA A 164 -6.81 0.14 -8.80
C ALA A 164 -7.10 -1.26 -8.23
N ILE A 165 -6.05 -1.94 -7.80
CA ILE A 165 -6.10 -3.21 -7.10
C ILE A 165 -5.28 -3.03 -5.83
N LEU A 166 -5.89 -3.30 -4.67
CA LEU A 166 -5.19 -3.37 -3.40
C LEU A 166 -4.82 -4.81 -3.14
N THR A 167 -3.61 -5.06 -2.65
CA THR A 167 -3.22 -6.39 -2.19
C THR A 167 -2.57 -6.30 -0.82
N ARG A 168 -2.74 -7.37 -0.02
CA ARG A 168 -1.95 -7.62 1.19
C ARG A 168 -0.89 -8.66 0.85
N ILE A 169 0.36 -8.34 1.14
CA ILE A 169 1.53 -9.12 0.70
C ILE A 169 2.29 -9.65 1.91
N ASN A 170 2.74 -10.90 1.83
CA ASN A 170 3.67 -11.46 2.80
C ASN A 170 5.08 -10.86 2.60
N PRO A 171 5.62 -10.08 3.56
CA PRO A 171 6.95 -9.47 3.44
C PRO A 171 8.08 -10.48 3.28
N ALA A 172 7.94 -11.69 3.82
CA ALA A 172 9.00 -12.69 3.81
C ALA A 172 9.27 -13.22 2.41
N ASN A 173 8.24 -13.34 1.57
CA ASN A 173 8.36 -14.02 0.29
C ASN A 173 7.65 -13.33 -0.87
N GLY A 174 7.00 -12.19 -0.67
CA GLY A 174 6.29 -11.45 -1.71
C GLY A 174 4.98 -12.11 -2.18
N ASN A 175 4.48 -13.18 -1.56
CA ASN A 175 3.21 -13.77 -2.02
C ASN A 175 2.02 -12.91 -1.58
N ILE A 176 1.07 -12.68 -2.47
CA ILE A 176 -0.21 -12.04 -2.13
C ILE A 176 -1.03 -13.00 -1.26
N ARG A 177 -1.60 -12.46 -0.18
CA ARG A 177 -2.46 -13.18 0.77
C ARG A 177 -3.93 -12.82 0.61
N ALA A 178 -4.22 -11.59 0.20
CA ALA A 178 -5.55 -11.11 -0.11
C ALA A 178 -5.46 -9.98 -1.13
N ALA A 179 -6.52 -9.79 -1.90
CA ALA A 179 -6.65 -8.66 -2.82
C ALA A 179 -8.09 -8.17 -2.89
N THR A 180 -8.28 -6.93 -3.34
CA THR A 180 -9.57 -6.40 -3.75
C THR A 180 -9.37 -5.42 -4.91
N PHE A 181 -10.31 -5.39 -5.82
CA PHE A 181 -10.39 -4.34 -6.83
C PHE A 181 -10.98 -3.07 -6.22
N LEU A 182 -10.69 -1.94 -6.84
CA LEU A 182 -11.23 -0.62 -6.54
C LEU A 182 -11.61 0.08 -7.83
N SER A 183 -12.91 0.30 -8.03
CA SER A 183 -13.42 0.96 -9.22
C SER A 183 -14.44 2.04 -8.88
N SER A 184 -14.54 3.01 -9.78
CA SER A 184 -15.76 3.83 -9.90
C SER A 184 -16.69 3.18 -10.92
N VAL A 185 -17.95 3.59 -10.96
CA VAL A 185 -18.94 3.07 -11.90
C VAL A 185 -19.71 4.18 -12.59
N LEU A 186 -20.09 3.96 -13.83
CA LEU A 186 -20.99 4.81 -14.59
C LEU A 186 -22.47 4.57 -14.20
N THR A 187 -23.37 5.42 -14.71
CA THR A 187 -24.83 5.25 -14.54
C THR A 187 -25.34 3.92 -15.07
N ASN A 188 -24.76 3.43 -16.16
CA ASN A 188 -25.09 2.14 -16.77
C ASN A 188 -24.41 0.93 -16.08
N GLY A 189 -23.75 1.14 -14.94
CA GLY A 189 -23.10 0.08 -14.15
C GLY A 189 -21.74 -0.38 -14.66
N ARG A 190 -21.25 0.13 -15.81
CA ARG A 190 -19.90 -0.19 -16.31
C ARG A 190 -18.83 0.43 -15.41
N THR A 191 -17.70 -0.25 -15.32
CA THR A 191 -16.51 0.20 -14.59
C THR A 191 -15.92 1.47 -15.20
N ASN A 192 -15.46 2.38 -14.35
CA ASN A 192 -14.72 3.58 -14.72
C ASN A 192 -13.51 3.80 -13.80
N SER A 193 -12.63 4.72 -14.21
CA SER A 193 -11.29 4.87 -13.65
C SER A 193 -11.31 5.27 -12.17
N MET A 194 -10.32 4.75 -11.45
CA MET A 194 -10.03 5.07 -10.06
C MET A 194 -8.52 4.99 -9.82
N GLN A 195 -7.96 5.98 -9.12
CA GLN A 195 -6.55 6.05 -8.80
C GLN A 195 -6.36 6.22 -7.29
N VAL A 196 -5.48 5.43 -6.69
CA VAL A 196 -5.11 5.61 -5.27
C VAL A 196 -4.03 6.68 -5.19
N ASN A 197 -4.19 7.62 -4.25
CA ASN A 197 -3.26 8.72 -4.05
C ASN A 197 -2.54 8.63 -2.70
N SER A 198 -3.09 7.89 -1.74
CA SER A 198 -2.48 7.72 -0.41
C SER A 198 -2.90 6.41 0.25
N LEU A 199 -2.01 5.89 1.10
CA LEU A 199 -2.24 4.73 1.95
C LEU A 199 -1.80 5.06 3.37
N ALA A 200 -2.54 4.59 4.36
CA ALA A 200 -2.12 4.67 5.76
C ALA A 200 -2.64 3.46 6.55
N LEU A 201 -1.97 3.11 7.62
CA LEU A 201 -2.40 2.06 8.53
C LEU A 201 -2.89 2.65 9.85
N ARG A 202 -4.06 2.19 10.28
CA ARG A 202 -4.57 2.42 11.64
C ARG A 202 -3.81 1.53 12.62
N LEU A 203 -3.82 1.91 13.90
CA LEU A 203 -3.22 1.11 14.98
C LEU A 203 -3.84 -0.29 15.11
N ASN A 204 -5.13 -0.43 14.77
CA ASN A 204 -5.83 -1.73 14.74
C ASN A 204 -5.55 -2.55 13.46
N GLY A 205 -4.65 -2.08 12.59
CA GLY A 205 -4.27 -2.76 11.34
C GLY A 205 -5.16 -2.47 10.13
N ASN A 206 -6.25 -1.71 10.28
CA ASN A 206 -7.09 -1.31 9.16
C ASN A 206 -6.32 -0.45 8.15
N LEU A 207 -6.60 -0.66 6.86
CA LEU A 207 -6.00 0.11 5.77
C LEU A 207 -6.90 1.30 5.41
N ILE A 208 -6.35 2.51 5.46
CA ILE A 208 -6.97 3.73 4.95
C ILE A 208 -6.42 4.00 3.56
N VAL A 209 -7.32 4.20 2.60
CA VAL A 209 -7.01 4.43 1.19
C VAL A 209 -7.64 5.74 0.77
N GLY A 210 -6.81 6.70 0.37
CA GLY A 210 -7.26 7.91 -0.31
C GLY A 210 -7.13 7.74 -1.81
N ALA A 211 -8.16 8.11 -2.57
CA ALA A 211 -8.26 7.89 -4.01
C ALA A 211 -8.98 9.03 -4.73
N SER A 212 -8.79 9.11 -6.04
CA SER A 212 -9.55 9.92 -6.99
C SER A 212 -10.49 9.04 -7.79
N SER A 213 -11.77 9.39 -7.85
CA SER A 213 -12.81 8.65 -8.57
C SER A 213 -13.32 9.45 -9.77
N TRP A 214 -13.11 8.98 -11.01
CA TRP A 214 -13.54 9.71 -12.23
C TRP A 214 -15.01 9.53 -12.61
N SER A 215 -15.73 8.67 -11.89
CA SER A 215 -17.19 8.64 -11.91
C SER A 215 -17.70 8.29 -10.52
N TYR A 216 -18.89 7.70 -10.40
CA TYR A 216 -19.53 7.47 -9.12
C TYR A 216 -18.74 6.42 -8.30
N PRO A 217 -18.20 6.79 -7.13
CA PRO A 217 -17.56 5.84 -6.23
C PRO A 217 -18.60 4.89 -5.61
N ARG A 218 -18.12 3.83 -4.96
CA ARG A 218 -18.98 2.81 -4.34
C ARG A 218 -19.07 3.03 -2.83
N ARG A 219 -20.23 2.76 -2.25
CA ARG A 219 -20.46 2.64 -0.81
C ARG A 219 -19.88 1.33 -0.29
N ALA A 220 -19.72 1.21 1.03
CA ALA A 220 -19.25 -0.01 1.68
C ALA A 220 -20.05 -1.28 1.30
N ASN A 221 -21.33 -1.15 0.97
CA ASN A 221 -22.21 -2.23 0.51
C ASN A 221 -22.20 -2.44 -1.03
N HIS A 222 -21.14 -2.01 -1.71
CA HIS A 222 -20.91 -2.09 -3.17
C HIS A 222 -21.78 -1.17 -4.03
N ALA A 223 -22.88 -0.65 -3.50
CA ALA A 223 -23.80 0.21 -4.23
C ALA A 223 -23.12 1.52 -4.64
N ARG A 224 -23.52 2.04 -5.80
CA ARG A 224 -23.04 3.32 -6.32
C ARG A 224 -23.46 4.49 -5.39
N MET A 225 -22.57 5.45 -5.16
CA MET A 225 -22.91 6.72 -4.51
C MET A 225 -23.58 7.68 -5.50
N SER A 226 -24.45 8.55 -5.02
CA SER A 226 -25.01 9.64 -5.82
C SER A 226 -24.17 10.89 -5.59
N CYS A 227 -23.64 11.50 -6.66
CA CYS A 227 -22.75 12.65 -6.56
C CYS A 227 -23.31 13.86 -7.30
N ASN A 228 -23.11 15.04 -6.74
CA ASN A 228 -23.65 16.31 -7.25
C ASN A 228 -22.54 17.32 -7.63
N SER A 229 -21.27 16.91 -7.58
CA SER A 229 -20.12 17.74 -7.96
C SER A 229 -19.43 17.20 -9.22
N ALA A 230 -18.48 17.95 -9.77
CA ALA A 230 -17.64 17.44 -10.86
C ALA A 230 -16.65 16.37 -10.36
N SER A 231 -16.36 15.39 -11.20
CA SER A 231 -15.29 14.41 -11.00
C SER A 231 -13.92 15.01 -11.39
N PRO A 232 -12.79 14.52 -10.84
CA PRO A 232 -12.67 13.37 -9.94
C PRO A 232 -13.13 13.68 -8.51
N TYR A 233 -13.86 12.74 -7.89
CA TYR A 233 -14.28 12.85 -6.50
C TYR A 233 -13.15 12.37 -5.57
N PRO A 234 -12.68 13.21 -4.64
CA PRO A 234 -11.82 12.75 -3.55
C PRO A 234 -12.57 11.71 -2.72
N TYR A 235 -12.01 10.50 -2.67
CA TYR A 235 -12.64 9.32 -2.09
C TYR A 235 -11.74 8.71 -1.02
N THR A 236 -12.30 8.40 0.14
CA THR A 236 -11.59 7.75 1.25
C THR A 236 -12.30 6.46 1.63
N ILE A 237 -11.53 5.38 1.74
CA ILE A 237 -12.00 4.04 2.06
C ILE A 237 -11.22 3.50 3.24
N GLU A 238 -11.90 2.87 4.19
CA GLU A 238 -11.27 2.11 5.25
C GLU A 238 -11.61 0.62 5.08
N PHE A 239 -10.58 -0.19 4.91
CA PHE A 239 -10.69 -1.64 4.80
C PHE A 239 -10.30 -2.34 6.10
N THR A 240 -10.92 -3.49 6.33
CA THR A 240 -10.36 -4.51 7.23
C THR A 240 -8.97 -4.94 6.75
N PRO A 241 -8.12 -5.49 7.64
CA PRO A 241 -6.77 -5.91 7.25
C PRO A 241 -6.75 -6.97 6.13
N ASN A 242 -7.80 -7.79 6.01
CA ASN A 242 -7.89 -8.83 4.98
C ASN A 242 -8.47 -8.32 3.65
N LEU A 243 -8.81 -7.04 3.53
CA LEU A 243 -9.38 -6.42 2.32
C LEU A 243 -10.72 -7.03 1.85
N ASP A 244 -11.35 -7.85 2.69
CA ASP A 244 -12.61 -8.54 2.42
C ASP A 244 -13.84 -7.65 2.68
N ARG A 245 -13.66 -6.58 3.46
CA ARG A 245 -14.74 -5.69 3.87
C ARG A 245 -14.30 -4.24 3.95
N VAL A 246 -15.15 -3.35 3.46
CA VAL A 246 -15.07 -1.91 3.73
C VAL A 246 -15.83 -1.59 5.01
N ILE A 247 -15.14 -0.95 5.95
CA ILE A 247 -15.71 -0.46 7.20
C ILE A 247 -16.44 0.87 6.94
N ARG A 248 -15.83 1.75 6.16
CA ARG A 248 -16.44 3.01 5.72
C ARG A 248 -15.89 3.47 4.38
N ALA A 249 -16.75 4.13 3.62
CA ALA A 249 -16.45 4.75 2.34
C ALA A 249 -17.07 6.14 2.32
N ARG A 250 -16.30 7.17 1.95
CA ARG A 250 -16.77 8.55 1.88
C ARG A 250 -16.16 9.25 0.68
N ALA A 251 -16.97 9.92 -0.14
CA ALA A 251 -16.49 10.77 -1.20
C ALA A 251 -17.03 12.20 -1.04
N VAL A 252 -16.18 13.20 -1.30
CA VAL A 252 -16.59 14.61 -1.26
C VAL A 252 -17.62 14.85 -2.36
N GLY A 253 -18.73 15.51 -2.01
CA GLY A 253 -19.82 15.80 -2.95
C GLY A 253 -20.69 14.59 -3.32
N CYS A 254 -20.53 13.46 -2.63
CA CYS A 254 -21.28 12.23 -2.85
C CYS A 254 -22.02 11.78 -1.59
N ARG A 255 -23.23 11.26 -1.77
CA ARG A 255 -24.05 10.68 -0.71
C ARG A 255 -24.35 9.23 -0.95
#